data_AF-A0A7S3MYI7-F1
#
_entry.id   AF-A0A7S3MYI7-F1
#
_cell.length_a   1.000
_cell.length_b   1.000
_cell.length_c   1.000
_cell.angle_alpha   90.00
_cell.angle_beta   90.00
_cell.angle_gamma   90.00
#
_symmetry.space_group_name_H-M   'P 1'
#
loop_
_entity.id
_entity.type
_entity.pdbx_description
1 polymer ?
#
loop_
_entity_poly.entity_id
_entity_poly.type
_entity_poly.pdbx_seq_one_letter_code
_entity_poly.pdbx_strand_id
1 'polypeptide(L)'
;MPWENDIELRFENLDISLETALYAKDGMILPNLNFIHIDFGQSFFYHRSWLVRTMMHQLLSYSIKVIENAAALYGPALFNEVLGPMLNHMTHEYTYPFRYTNLLAGSSSDIFDLDLRPTADPQVTKAHFDYRAVGAFTHDGMSCSDFSPEHMNFRGELSQIVISQATAQ
;
A
#
# COMPACT_ATOMS: atom_id res chain seq x y z
N MET A 1 44.87 18.75 14.69
CA MET A 1 45.21 17.35 14.29
C MET A 1 44.48 16.99 12.99
N PRO A 2 44.86 15.96 12.20
CA PRO A 2 44.20 15.68 10.91
C PRO A 2 42.70 15.33 11.00
N TRP A 3 42.19 15.08 12.21
CA TRP A 3 40.81 14.73 12.54
C TRP A 3 39.95 15.90 13.06
N GLU A 4 40.43 17.14 12.92
CA GLU A 4 39.74 18.35 13.43
C GLU A 4 38.90 19.07 12.37
N ASN A 5 38.66 18.43 11.22
CA ASN A 5 37.82 18.99 10.17
C ASN A 5 36.49 18.25 10.14
N ASP A 6 35.40 19.00 10.18
CA ASP A 6 34.06 18.45 10.07
C ASP A 6 33.87 17.74 8.72
N ILE A 7 33.24 16.57 8.75
CA ILE A 7 32.76 15.88 7.56
C ILE A 7 31.40 16.51 7.23
N GLU A 8 31.31 17.13 6.07
CA GLU A 8 30.06 17.72 5.59
C GLU A 8 29.48 16.82 4.49
N LEU A 9 28.23 16.42 4.65
CA LEU A 9 27.47 15.71 3.63
C LEU A 9 26.53 16.71 2.96
N ARG A 10 26.68 16.90 1.65
CA ARG A 10 25.76 17.70 0.84
C ARG A 10 24.96 16.80 -0.07
N PHE A 11 23.64 16.94 0.00
CA PHE A 11 22.70 16.26 -0.87
C PHE A 11 22.41 17.15 -2.08
N GLU A 12 22.69 16.64 -3.28
CA GLU A 12 22.39 17.30 -4.54
C GLU A 12 21.78 16.27 -5.49
N ASN A 13 20.51 16.48 -5.85
CA ASN A 13 19.72 15.57 -6.70
C ASN A 13 19.63 14.13 -6.15
N LEU A 14 19.50 13.97 -4.83
CA LEU A 14 19.16 12.68 -4.24
C LEU A 14 17.73 12.30 -4.68
N ASP A 15 17.60 11.17 -5.35
CA ASP A 15 16.31 10.59 -5.71
C ASP A 15 16.16 9.18 -5.13
N ILE A 16 14.98 8.88 -4.60
CA ILE A 16 14.65 7.59 -4.02
C ILE A 16 13.37 7.12 -4.68
N SER A 17 13.48 6.10 -5.52
CA SER A 17 12.36 5.48 -6.21
C SER A 17 12.00 4.16 -5.55
N LEU A 18 10.70 3.95 -5.28
CA LEU A 18 10.17 2.69 -4.77
C LEU A 18 9.16 2.13 -5.75
N GLU A 19 9.32 0.85 -6.10
CA GLU A 19 8.35 0.10 -6.88
C GLU A 19 7.64 -0.90 -5.97
N THR A 20 6.34 -0.71 -5.79
CA THR A 20 5.49 -1.55 -4.94
C THR A 20 4.35 -2.14 -5.76
N ALA A 21 4.00 -3.38 -5.44
CA ALA A 21 2.76 -4.02 -5.84
C ALA A 21 1.83 -4.12 -4.63
N LEU A 22 0.53 -4.28 -4.88
CA LEU A 22 -0.46 -4.57 -3.85
C LEU A 22 -0.97 -5.99 -4.09
N TYR A 23 -1.12 -6.77 -3.04
CA TYR A 23 -1.71 -8.11 -3.11
C TYR A 23 -2.73 -8.29 -1.98
N ALA A 24 -3.76 -9.08 -2.24
CA ALA A 24 -4.79 -9.40 -1.29
C ALA A 24 -4.45 -10.72 -0.59
N LYS A 25 -4.40 -10.70 0.75
CA LYS A 25 -4.19 -11.89 1.55
C LYS A 25 -5.04 -11.82 2.81
N ASP A 26 -5.76 -12.90 3.11
CA ASP A 26 -6.59 -13.04 4.31
C ASP A 26 -7.61 -11.88 4.49
N GLY A 27 -8.14 -11.33 3.39
CA GLY A 27 -9.08 -10.21 3.43
C GLY A 27 -8.42 -8.86 3.77
N MET A 28 -7.11 -8.72 3.57
CA MET A 28 -6.36 -7.47 3.72
C MET A 28 -5.58 -7.16 2.45
N ILE A 29 -5.39 -5.88 2.14
CA ILE A 29 -4.45 -5.44 1.11
C ILE A 29 -3.09 -5.25 1.76
N LEU A 30 -2.11 -6.01 1.27
CA LEU A 30 -0.74 -5.92 1.72
C LEU A 30 0.16 -5.33 0.63
N PRO A 31 1.06 -4.40 0.98
CA PRO A 31 2.03 -3.85 0.07
C PRO A 31 3.22 -4.80 -0.07
N ASN A 32 3.58 -5.13 -1.30
CA ASN A 32 4.79 -5.86 -1.62
C ASN A 32 5.80 -4.92 -2.26
N LEU A 33 6.91 -4.67 -1.58
CA LEU A 33 8.01 -3.88 -2.12
C LEU A 33 8.85 -4.75 -3.05
N ASN A 34 8.83 -4.46 -4.34
CA ASN A 34 9.58 -5.20 -5.34
C ASN A 34 11.01 -4.66 -5.48
N PHE A 35 11.15 -3.34 -5.50
CA PHE A 35 12.43 -2.69 -5.73
C PHE A 35 12.52 -1.34 -5.03
N ILE A 36 13.70 -1.03 -4.50
CA ILE A 36 14.09 0.32 -4.11
C ILE A 36 15.31 0.68 -4.94
N HIS A 37 15.26 1.86 -5.54
CA HIS A 37 16.41 2.49 -6.17
C HIS A 37 16.75 3.77 -5.43
N ILE A 38 18.02 3.96 -5.11
CA ILE A 38 18.53 5.19 -4.53
C ILE A 38 19.56 5.75 -5.51
N ASP A 39 19.20 6.82 -6.20
CA ASP A 39 20.13 7.61 -6.99
C ASP A 39 20.71 8.72 -6.11
N PHE A 40 21.99 8.61 -5.81
CA PHE A 40 22.70 9.58 -4.99
C PHE A 40 23.01 10.89 -5.75
N GLY A 41 22.76 10.93 -7.06
CA GLY A 41 22.88 12.11 -7.90
C GLY A 41 24.28 12.71 -7.86
N GLN A 42 24.36 14.02 -7.61
CA GLN A 42 25.61 14.75 -7.40
C GLN A 42 25.96 14.90 -5.93
N SER A 43 25.30 14.19 -5.02
CA SER A 43 25.58 14.27 -3.59
C SER A 43 27.01 13.83 -3.27
N PHE A 44 27.72 14.60 -2.45
CA PHE A 44 29.11 14.31 -2.13
C PHE A 44 29.45 14.62 -0.67
N PHE A 45 30.45 13.89 -0.17
CA PHE A 45 31.10 14.23 1.09
C PHE A 45 32.20 15.27 0.82
N TYR A 46 32.23 16.30 1.65
CA TYR A 46 33.33 17.24 1.71
C TYR A 46 34.22 16.92 2.91
N HIS A 47 35.50 16.73 2.64
CA HIS A 47 36.53 16.58 3.66
C HIS A 47 37.87 17.05 3.10
N ARG A 48 38.72 17.67 3.93
CA ARG A 48 40.01 18.25 3.47
C ARG A 48 41.00 17.20 2.98
N SER A 49 40.97 16.00 3.56
CA SER A 49 41.76 14.86 3.08
C SER A 49 41.06 14.15 1.94
N TRP A 50 41.69 14.12 0.76
CA TRP A 50 41.19 13.46 -0.45
C TRP A 50 40.99 11.95 -0.24
N LEU A 51 41.83 11.31 0.58
CA LEU A 51 41.74 9.88 0.89
C LEU A 51 40.48 9.58 1.68
N VAL A 52 40.20 10.37 2.72
CA VAL A 52 38.99 10.23 3.56
C VAL A 52 37.75 10.48 2.71
N ARG A 53 37.75 11.52 1.88
CA ARG A 53 36.64 11.82 0.96
C ARG A 53 36.33 10.65 0.03
N THR A 54 37.36 10.04 -0.55
CA THR A 54 37.21 8.91 -1.48
C THR A 54 36.68 7.67 -0.75
N MET A 55 37.23 7.35 0.43
CA MET A 55 36.75 6.22 1.22
C MET A 55 35.30 6.38 1.66
N MET A 56 34.90 7.58 2.11
CA MET A 56 33.51 7.85 2.51
C MET A 56 32.54 7.73 1.33
N HIS A 57 32.92 8.23 0.14
CA HIS A 57 32.11 8.10 -1.06
C HIS A 57 31.94 6.63 -1.49
N GLN A 58 33.01 5.84 -1.44
CA GLN A 58 32.95 4.42 -1.78
C GLN A 58 32.13 3.62 -0.75
N LEU A 59 32.30 3.92 0.53
CA LEU A 59 31.56 3.26 1.61
C LEU A 59 30.06 3.53 1.48
N LEU A 60 29.67 4.78 1.24
CA LEU A 60 28.26 5.13 1.05
C LEU A 60 27.69 4.51 -0.24
N SER A 61 28.42 4.53 -1.35
CA SER A 61 27.98 3.87 -2.58
C SER A 61 27.76 2.37 -2.38
N TYR A 62 28.63 1.72 -1.60
CA TYR A 62 28.46 0.32 -1.23
C TYR A 62 27.26 0.12 -0.29
N SER A 63 27.09 0.97 0.72
CA SER A 63 25.95 0.93 1.64
C SER A 63 24.62 1.07 0.91
N ILE A 64 24.53 1.97 -0.09
CA ILE A 64 23.35 2.10 -0.93
C ILE A 64 23.04 0.78 -1.63
N LYS A 65 24.01 0.14 -2.27
CA LYS A 65 23.81 -1.15 -2.94
C LYS A 65 23.43 -2.27 -1.97
N VAL A 66 23.97 -2.26 -0.75
CA VAL A 66 23.55 -3.19 0.30
C VAL A 66 22.08 -2.94 0.68
N ILE A 67 21.66 -1.68 0.83
CA ILE A 67 20.27 -1.32 1.15
C ILE A 67 19.32 -1.74 0.02
N GLU A 68 19.64 -1.44 -1.25
CA GLU A 68 18.81 -1.84 -2.39
C GLU A 68 18.61 -3.37 -2.44
N ASN A 69 19.69 -4.15 -2.25
CA ASN A 69 19.63 -5.60 -2.23
C ASN A 69 18.90 -6.16 -0.99
N ALA A 70 19.14 -5.56 0.18
CA ALA A 70 18.47 -5.96 1.42
C ALA A 70 16.97 -5.66 1.36
N ALA A 71 16.57 -4.53 0.76
CA ALA A 71 15.18 -4.19 0.52
C ALA A 71 14.51 -5.18 -0.45
N ALA A 72 15.20 -5.64 -1.49
CA ALA A 72 14.67 -6.69 -2.37
C ALA A 72 14.48 -8.04 -1.64
N LEU A 73 15.36 -8.38 -0.70
CA LEU A 73 15.31 -9.67 0.02
C LEU A 73 14.35 -9.67 1.21
N TYR A 74 14.35 -8.60 2.00
CA TYR A 74 13.62 -8.50 3.28
C TYR A 74 12.47 -7.49 3.25
N GLY A 75 12.42 -6.62 2.24
CA GLY A 75 11.38 -5.59 2.09
C GLY A 75 9.98 -6.16 2.17
N PRO A 76 9.63 -7.24 1.46
CA PRO A 76 8.30 -7.83 1.55
C PRO A 76 7.92 -8.17 3.00
N ALA A 77 8.80 -8.87 3.74
CA ALA A 77 8.51 -9.23 5.14
C ALA A 77 8.35 -7.99 6.04
N LEU A 78 9.26 -7.02 5.91
CA LEU A 78 9.26 -5.82 6.76
C LEU A 78 8.05 -4.92 6.49
N PHE A 79 7.67 -4.72 5.23
CA PHE A 79 6.51 -3.91 4.88
C PHE A 79 5.19 -4.64 5.16
N ASN A 80 5.13 -5.96 5.02
CA ASN A 80 3.93 -6.71 5.38
C ASN A 80 3.65 -6.67 6.89
N GLU A 81 4.70 -6.79 7.73
CA GLU A 81 4.54 -6.78 9.19
C GLU A 81 4.27 -5.38 9.75
N VAL A 82 4.81 -4.33 9.13
CA VAL A 82 4.64 -2.95 9.61
C VAL A 82 3.50 -2.22 8.91
N LEU A 83 3.51 -2.20 7.58
CA LEU A 83 2.54 -1.43 6.79
C LEU A 83 1.19 -2.15 6.67
N GLY A 84 1.18 -3.49 6.67
CA GLY A 84 -0.04 -4.28 6.60
C GLY A 84 -1.03 -3.97 7.75
N PRO A 85 -0.64 -4.12 9.02
CA PRO A 85 -1.50 -3.78 10.15
C PRO A 85 -1.91 -2.30 10.17
N MET A 86 -1.02 -1.41 9.75
CA MET A 86 -1.30 0.02 9.67
C MET A 86 -2.39 0.33 8.64
N LEU A 87 -2.28 -0.23 7.43
CA LEU A 87 -3.29 -0.12 6.38
C LEU A 87 -4.63 -0.68 6.86
N ASN A 88 -4.60 -1.87 7.47
CA ASN A 88 -5.81 -2.51 7.98
C ASN A 88 -6.51 -1.67 9.05
N HIS A 89 -5.75 -1.05 9.95
CA HIS A 89 -6.32 -0.17 10.97
C HIS A 89 -6.88 1.12 10.38
N MET A 90 -6.20 1.71 9.38
CA MET A 90 -6.69 2.90 8.68
C MET A 90 -7.98 2.65 7.89
N THR A 91 -8.15 1.45 7.33
CA THR A 91 -9.35 1.06 6.59
C THR A 91 -10.46 0.51 7.47
N HIS A 92 -10.35 0.60 8.80
CA HIS A 92 -11.31 0.01 9.75
C HIS A 92 -11.60 -1.47 9.45
N GLU A 93 -10.55 -2.25 9.17
CA GLU A 93 -10.67 -3.67 8.81
C GLU A 93 -11.59 -3.90 7.60
N TYR A 94 -11.66 -2.89 6.72
CA TYR A 94 -12.53 -2.86 5.55
C TYR A 94 -14.03 -2.96 5.87
N THR A 95 -14.44 -2.64 7.10
CA THR A 95 -15.84 -2.62 7.52
C THR A 95 -16.33 -1.18 7.65
N TYR A 96 -17.35 -0.83 6.87
CA TYR A 96 -17.90 0.52 6.86
C TYR A 96 -19.34 0.56 7.36
N PRO A 97 -19.66 1.38 8.38
CA PRO A 97 -21.03 1.52 8.85
C PRO A 97 -21.88 2.29 7.83
N PHE A 98 -22.81 1.60 7.21
CA PHE A 98 -23.81 2.15 6.31
C PHE A 98 -25.12 2.39 7.06
N ARG A 99 -25.52 3.65 7.15
CA ARG A 99 -26.80 4.03 7.78
C ARG A 99 -27.90 4.05 6.73
N TYR A 100 -28.86 3.14 6.86
CA TYR A 100 -30.04 3.15 6.01
C TYR A 100 -31.15 3.98 6.67
N THR A 101 -31.43 5.15 6.08
CA THR A 101 -32.59 5.96 6.47
C THR A 101 -33.80 5.51 5.67
N ASN A 102 -34.74 4.83 6.33
CA ASN A 102 -36.02 4.47 5.75
C ASN A 102 -36.78 5.72 5.25
N LEU A 103 -37.25 5.67 4.00
CA LEU A 103 -38.11 6.70 3.40
C LEU A 103 -39.58 6.60 3.85
N LEU A 104 -39.97 5.49 4.46
CA LEU A 104 -41.33 5.23 4.94
C LEU A 104 -41.43 5.51 6.44
N ALA A 105 -42.40 6.35 6.82
CA ALA A 105 -42.66 6.67 8.22
C ALA A 105 -43.13 5.42 8.99
N GLY A 106 -42.38 5.04 10.03
CA GLY A 106 -42.76 3.96 10.96
C GLY A 106 -41.76 2.79 11.06
N SER A 107 -40.72 2.75 10.24
CA SER A 107 -39.63 1.77 10.38
C SER A 107 -38.41 2.42 11.08
N SER A 108 -37.77 1.70 12.00
CA SER A 108 -36.54 2.16 12.66
C SER A 108 -35.42 2.34 11.64
N SER A 109 -34.69 3.45 11.76
CA SER A 109 -33.39 3.60 11.10
C SER A 109 -32.43 2.59 11.71
N ASP A 110 -31.71 1.85 10.86
CA ASP A 110 -30.78 0.84 11.33
C ASP A 110 -29.39 1.03 10.73
N ILE A 111 -28.39 0.46 11.41
CA ILE A 111 -26.99 0.51 10.99
C ILE A 111 -26.62 -0.88 10.47
N PHE A 112 -26.15 -0.92 9.23
CA PHE A 112 -25.61 -2.10 8.60
C PHE A 112 -24.11 -1.90 8.43
N ASP A 113 -23.33 -2.94 8.66
CA ASP A 113 -21.89 -2.93 8.42
C ASP A 113 -21.61 -3.54 7.04
N LEU A 114 -21.05 -2.73 6.14
CA LEU A 114 -20.66 -3.14 4.80
C LEU A 114 -19.23 -3.70 4.83
N ASP A 115 -19.09 -4.97 4.50
CA ASP A 115 -17.81 -5.66 4.37
C ASP A 115 -17.20 -5.41 2.98
N LEU A 116 -16.10 -4.67 2.95
CA LEU A 116 -15.33 -4.34 1.75
C LEU A 116 -13.98 -5.07 1.68
N ARG A 117 -13.81 -6.18 2.39
CA ARG A 117 -12.55 -6.94 2.34
C ARG A 117 -12.25 -7.38 0.89
N PRO A 118 -10.99 -7.26 0.44
CA PRO A 118 -10.61 -7.66 -0.91
C PRO A 118 -10.78 -9.16 -1.13
N THR A 119 -11.32 -9.53 -2.29
CA THR A 119 -11.46 -10.94 -2.72
C THR A 119 -10.38 -11.37 -3.72
N ALA A 120 -9.68 -10.41 -4.31
CA ALA A 120 -8.60 -10.64 -5.26
C ALA A 120 -7.57 -9.51 -5.20
N ASP A 121 -6.38 -9.77 -5.73
CA ASP A 121 -5.33 -8.75 -5.87
C ASP A 121 -5.86 -7.57 -6.70
N PRO A 122 -5.69 -6.32 -6.20
CA PRO A 122 -6.09 -5.15 -6.96
C PRO A 122 -5.23 -5.03 -8.22
N GLN A 123 -5.87 -4.80 -9.37
CA GLN A 123 -5.17 -4.68 -10.64
C GLN A 123 -4.97 -3.21 -10.97
N VAL A 124 -3.71 -2.77 -10.96
CA VAL A 124 -3.32 -1.42 -11.37
C VAL A 124 -2.77 -1.47 -12.78
N THR A 125 -3.48 -0.87 -13.72
CA THR A 125 -3.02 -0.69 -15.10
C THR A 125 -2.79 0.78 -15.40
N LYS A 126 -2.18 1.09 -16.54
CA LYS A 126 -2.03 2.48 -17.00
C LYS A 126 -3.36 3.21 -17.22
N ALA A 127 -4.46 2.47 -17.38
CA ALA A 127 -5.77 3.02 -17.73
C ALA A 127 -6.76 3.02 -16.56
N HIS A 128 -6.69 2.04 -15.67
CA HIS A 128 -7.64 1.88 -14.57
C HIS A 128 -7.05 1.13 -13.38
N PHE A 129 -7.70 1.31 -12.24
CA PHE A 129 -7.51 0.56 -11.01
C PHE A 129 -8.76 -0.30 -10.77
N ASP A 130 -8.62 -1.63 -10.76
CA ASP A 130 -9.69 -2.58 -10.44
C ASP A 130 -9.53 -3.08 -9.00
N TYR A 131 -10.55 -2.87 -8.18
CA TYR A 131 -10.65 -3.35 -6.81
C TYR A 131 -11.90 -4.20 -6.65
N ARG A 132 -11.72 -5.42 -6.15
CA ARG A 132 -12.79 -6.39 -5.94
C ARG A 132 -12.92 -6.70 -4.47
N ALA A 133 -14.13 -6.52 -3.96
CA ALA A 133 -14.45 -6.72 -2.55
C ALA A 133 -15.64 -7.66 -2.39
N VAL A 134 -15.83 -8.15 -1.17
CA VAL A 134 -16.98 -8.98 -0.79
C VAL A 134 -18.29 -8.24 -1.05
N GLY A 135 -18.42 -7.01 -0.54
CA GLY A 135 -19.62 -6.20 -0.70
C GLY A 135 -20.85 -6.82 -0.03
N ALA A 136 -20.69 -7.38 1.18
CA ALA A 136 -21.79 -7.97 1.94
C ALA A 136 -22.23 -7.03 3.06
N PHE A 137 -23.54 -6.90 3.26
CA PHE A 137 -24.08 -6.23 4.43
C PHE A 137 -24.20 -7.22 5.60
N THR A 138 -23.84 -6.75 6.78
CA THR A 138 -24.03 -7.47 8.03
C THR A 138 -24.83 -6.59 9.00
N HIS A 139 -25.67 -7.23 9.80
CA HIS A 139 -26.46 -6.58 10.83
C HIS A 139 -26.41 -7.45 12.09
N ASP A 140 -25.99 -6.87 13.22
CA ASP A 140 -25.77 -7.59 14.48
C ASP A 140 -24.89 -8.85 14.34
N GLY A 141 -23.86 -8.78 13.49
CA GLY A 141 -22.93 -9.89 13.23
C GLY A 141 -23.52 -11.05 12.42
N MET A 142 -24.76 -10.94 11.95
CA MET A 142 -25.36 -11.88 11.02
C MET A 142 -25.14 -11.42 9.59
N SER A 143 -24.63 -12.33 8.75
CA SER A 143 -24.48 -12.13 7.31
C SER A 143 -25.45 -13.05 6.57
N CYS A 144 -25.97 -12.60 5.43
CA CYS A 144 -26.75 -13.46 4.55
C CYS A 144 -25.89 -14.62 4.05
N SER A 145 -26.42 -15.84 4.19
CA SER A 145 -25.70 -17.05 3.81
C SER A 145 -25.95 -17.38 2.35
N ASP A 146 -24.86 -17.33 1.58
CA ASP A 146 -24.76 -17.77 0.19
C ASP A 146 -25.20 -16.76 -0.88
N PHE A 147 -24.20 -16.01 -1.32
CA PHE A 147 -24.24 -15.25 -2.56
C PHE A 147 -23.05 -15.70 -3.37
N SER A 148 -23.21 -16.74 -4.19
CA SER A 148 -22.22 -17.13 -5.20
C SER A 148 -22.03 -15.93 -6.15
N PRO A 149 -20.94 -15.15 -6.02
CA PRO A 149 -20.82 -13.90 -6.76
C PRO A 149 -20.44 -14.25 -8.20
N GLU A 150 -21.21 -13.76 -9.16
CA GLU A 150 -20.83 -13.88 -10.56
C GLU A 150 -19.58 -13.06 -10.83
N HIS A 151 -18.69 -13.56 -11.71
CA HIS A 151 -17.52 -12.80 -12.15
C HIS A 151 -17.97 -11.58 -12.95
N MET A 152 -17.95 -10.42 -12.31
CA MET A 152 -18.26 -9.13 -12.94
C MET A 152 -17.01 -8.59 -13.64
N ASN A 153 -17.14 -8.26 -14.94
CA ASN A 153 -16.07 -7.67 -15.74
C ASN A 153 -16.41 -6.21 -16.09
N PHE A 154 -15.42 -5.34 -15.99
CA PHE A 154 -15.51 -3.94 -16.37
C PHE A 154 -15.47 -3.77 -17.90
N ARG A 155 -16.25 -2.82 -18.43
CA ARG A 155 -16.28 -2.48 -19.87
C ARG A 155 -16.31 -0.97 -20.17
N GLY A 156 -16.09 -0.09 -19.19
CA GLY A 156 -16.23 1.36 -19.35
C GLY A 156 -14.92 2.16 -19.33
N GLU A 157 -15.00 3.41 -19.81
CA GLU A 157 -13.91 4.41 -19.80
C GLU A 157 -13.91 5.33 -18.55
N LEU A 158 -14.84 5.16 -17.62
CA LEU A 158 -15.02 6.01 -16.43
C LEU A 158 -15.00 5.16 -15.13
N SER A 159 -14.93 5.84 -13.97
CA SER A 159 -15.11 5.20 -12.67
C SER A 159 -16.48 4.54 -12.59
N GLN A 160 -16.51 3.24 -12.32
CA GLN A 160 -17.71 2.41 -12.28
C GLN A 160 -17.70 1.57 -11.01
N ILE A 161 -18.86 1.50 -10.36
CA ILE A 161 -19.13 0.55 -9.28
C ILE A 161 -20.07 -0.49 -9.87
N VAL A 162 -19.65 -1.75 -9.88
CA VAL A 162 -20.48 -2.87 -10.34
C VAL A 162 -20.94 -3.62 -9.10
N ILE A 163 -22.24 -3.66 -8.89
CA ILE A 163 -22.86 -4.28 -7.72
C ILE A 163 -23.50 -5.58 -8.18
N SER A 164 -23.15 -6.67 -7.50
CA SER A 164 -23.78 -7.97 -7.72
C SER A 164 -25.26 -7.89 -7.35
N GLN A 165 -26.13 -8.54 -8.13
CA GLN A 165 -27.55 -8.68 -7.76
C GLN A 165 -27.70 -9.38 -6.39
N ALA A 166 -26.74 -10.21 -6.03
CA ALA A 166 -26.67 -10.90 -4.75
C ALA A 166 -26.47 -9.92 -3.58
N THR A 167 -25.76 -8.81 -3.77
CA THR A 167 -25.60 -7.73 -2.79
C THR A 167 -26.87 -6.86 -2.65
N ALA A 168 -27.77 -6.92 -3.62
CA ALA A 168 -28.96 -6.07 -3.69
C ALA A 168 -30.26 -6.76 -3.22
N GLN A 169 -30.17 -7.99 -2.69
CA GLN A 169 -31.28 -8.75 -2.11
C GLN A 169 -31.35 -8.56 -0.60
#